data_AF-A0A2E8BF23-F1
#
_entry.id   AF-A0A2E8BF23-F1
#
_cell.length_a   1.000
_cell.length_b   1.000
_cell.length_c   1.000
_cell.angle_alpha   90.00
_cell.angle_beta   90.00
_cell.angle_gamma   90.00
#
_symmetry.space_group_name_H-M   'P 1'
#
loop_
_entity.id
_entity.type
_entity.pdbx_description
1 polymer ?
#
loop_
_entity_poly.entity_id
_entity_poly.type
_entity_poly.pdbx_seq_one_letter_code
_entity_poly.pdbx_strand_id
1 'polypeptide(L)'
;MESVADRINRLPRPTPLVAEFAHDSERRIADLLDFYGIAWEYEPTTFVLDKAPDGSLLSAFTPDFYLPDHDLYLEVTTLRQALVTRKNRKVRRLRELHPDIQVRVLYRSDLERMFAKHAA
;
A
#
# COMPACT_ATOMS: atom_id res chain seq x y z
N MET A 1 26.59 -21.45 16.67
CA MET A 1 25.88 -20.70 17.72
C MET A 1 25.16 -19.56 17.04
N GLU A 2 23.88 -19.79 16.73
CA GLU A 2 23.04 -18.94 15.88
C GLU A 2 22.82 -17.56 16.52
N SER A 3 22.90 -16.50 15.71
CA SER A 3 22.90 -15.10 16.16
C SER A 3 21.52 -14.70 16.72
N VAL A 4 21.50 -13.83 17.74
CA VAL A 4 20.27 -13.23 18.27
C VAL A 4 19.48 -12.51 17.16
N ALA A 5 20.17 -11.98 16.15
CA ALA A 5 19.54 -11.35 14.98
C ALA A 5 18.73 -12.32 14.11
N ASP A 6 19.17 -13.59 13.99
CA ASP A 6 18.44 -14.62 13.23
C ASP A 6 17.15 -15.05 13.92
N ARG A 7 17.05 -14.87 15.24
CA ARG A 7 15.84 -15.18 16.01
C ARG A 7 14.74 -14.13 15.87
N ILE A 8 15.11 -12.87 15.57
CA ILE A 8 14.15 -11.77 15.44
C ILE A 8 13.43 -11.82 14.08
N ASN A 9 14.05 -12.43 13.06
CA ASN A 9 13.51 -12.52 11.70
C ASN A 9 12.59 -13.74 11.42
N ARG A 10 12.36 -14.63 12.39
CA ARG A 10 11.47 -15.80 12.22
C ARG A 10 10.17 -15.75 13.01
N LEU A 11 9.93 -14.70 13.79
CA LEU A 11 8.61 -14.50 14.36
C LEU A 11 7.75 -13.88 13.26
N PRO A 12 6.55 -14.44 12.95
CA PRO A 12 5.60 -13.70 12.13
C PRO A 12 5.41 -12.35 12.84
N ARG A 13 5.83 -11.26 12.18
CA ARG A 13 5.42 -9.91 12.61
C ARG A 13 3.89 -10.01 12.73
N PRO A 14 3.28 -9.53 13.82
CA PRO A 14 1.85 -9.70 14.01
C PRO A 14 1.16 -9.09 12.80
N THR A 15 0.66 -9.96 11.92
CA THR A 15 -0.37 -9.62 10.95
C THR A 15 -1.44 -8.91 11.76
N PRO A 16 -1.93 -7.72 11.38
CA PRO A 16 -3.06 -7.14 12.09
C PRO A 16 -4.23 -8.12 11.95
N LEU A 17 -4.44 -8.94 12.99
CA LEU A 17 -5.34 -10.10 13.01
C LEU A 17 -6.81 -9.73 12.75
N VAL A 18 -7.12 -8.44 12.55
CA VAL A 18 -8.47 -7.92 12.31
C VAL A 18 -8.46 -6.67 11.41
N ALA A 19 -7.60 -6.59 10.39
CA ALA A 19 -7.83 -5.58 9.35
C ALA A 19 -9.08 -5.98 8.55
N GLU A 20 -10.21 -5.29 8.78
CA GLU A 20 -11.39 -5.36 7.92
C GLU A 20 -11.07 -4.63 6.62
N PHE A 21 -10.47 -5.34 5.67
CA PHE A 21 -10.19 -4.80 4.34
C PHE A 21 -11.47 -4.27 3.68
N ALA A 22 -11.39 -3.07 3.11
CA ALA A 22 -12.50 -2.45 2.38
C ALA A 22 -12.88 -3.22 1.10
N HIS A 23 -11.93 -3.97 0.52
CA HIS A 23 -12.19 -4.82 -0.65
C HIS A 23 -11.40 -6.13 -0.68
N ASP A 24 -11.98 -7.18 -1.29
CA ASP A 24 -11.34 -8.49 -1.46
C ASP A 24 -9.98 -8.44 -2.18
N SER A 25 -9.72 -7.40 -2.99
CA SER A 25 -8.39 -7.22 -3.59
C SER A 25 -7.33 -6.90 -2.58
N GLU A 26 -7.63 -6.06 -1.59
CA GLU A 26 -6.66 -5.66 -0.58
C GLU A 26 -6.28 -6.88 0.26
N ARG A 27 -7.26 -7.71 0.65
CA ARG A 27 -6.99 -9.00 1.30
C ARG A 27 -6.05 -9.88 0.48
N ARG A 28 -6.31 -10.04 -0.82
CA ARG A 28 -5.42 -10.84 -1.69
C ARG A 28 -4.02 -10.25 -1.81
N ILE A 29 -3.86 -8.92 -1.75
CA ILE A 29 -2.53 -8.28 -1.75
C ILE A 29 -1.84 -8.53 -0.40
N ALA A 30 -2.56 -8.41 0.71
CA ALA A 30 -2.02 -8.72 2.04
C ALA A 30 -1.53 -10.17 2.13
N ASP A 31 -2.37 -11.14 1.73
CA ASP A 31 -2.02 -12.57 1.73
C ASP A 31 -0.77 -12.86 0.88
N LEU A 32 -0.62 -12.11 -0.21
CA LEU A 32 0.51 -12.24 -1.13
C LEU A 32 1.79 -11.61 -0.56
N LEU A 33 1.70 -10.44 0.06
CA LEU A 33 2.81 -9.82 0.77
C LEU A 33 3.29 -10.73 1.92
N ASP A 34 2.34 -11.32 2.66
CA ASP A 34 2.61 -12.33 3.69
C ASP A 34 3.31 -13.56 3.11
N PHE A 35 2.83 -14.09 1.98
CA PHE A 35 3.45 -15.23 1.30
C PHE A 35 4.92 -14.98 0.93
N TYR A 36 5.25 -13.76 0.48
CA TYR A 36 6.63 -13.36 0.17
C TYR A 36 7.43 -12.88 1.39
N GLY A 37 6.84 -12.86 2.59
CA GLY A 37 7.49 -12.37 3.81
C GLY A 37 7.80 -10.87 3.78
N ILE A 38 7.06 -10.10 2.97
CA ILE A 38 7.21 -8.64 2.88
C ILE A 38 6.38 -8.03 3.99
N ALA A 39 7.01 -7.20 4.84
CA ALA A 39 6.30 -6.50 5.91
C ALA A 39 5.41 -5.39 5.35
N TRP A 40 4.19 -5.28 5.89
CA TRP A 40 3.22 -4.29 5.47
C TRP A 40 2.36 -3.77 6.62
N GLU A 41 1.82 -2.58 6.44
CA GLU A 41 0.82 -1.94 7.28
C GLU A 41 -0.36 -1.51 6.41
N TYR A 42 -1.60 -1.68 6.88
CA TYR A 42 -2.82 -1.32 6.13
C TYR A 42 -3.30 0.07 6.53
N GLU A 43 -3.49 0.94 5.53
CA GLU A 43 -3.93 2.33 5.68
C GLU A 43 -3.27 3.14 6.83
N PRO A 44 -1.93 3.06 7.06
CA PRO A 44 -1.35 3.62 8.27
C PRO A 44 -1.28 5.16 8.29
N THR A 45 -1.32 5.78 7.11
CA THR A 45 -1.08 7.22 6.96
C THR A 45 -2.11 7.86 6.02
N THR A 46 -2.75 8.93 6.51
CA THR A 46 -3.61 9.79 5.70
C THR A 46 -2.90 11.11 5.39
N PHE A 47 -2.71 11.41 4.12
CA PHE A 47 -2.11 12.66 3.65
C PHE A 47 -3.19 13.67 3.32
N VAL A 48 -3.12 14.86 3.92
CA VAL A 48 -3.97 15.98 3.54
C VAL A 48 -3.42 16.61 2.26
N LEU A 49 -4.21 16.63 1.20
CA LEU A 49 -3.79 17.13 -0.11
C LEU A 49 -4.26 18.56 -0.34
N ASP A 50 -5.50 18.89 0.01
CA ASP A 50 -6.04 20.24 -0.18
C ASP A 50 -6.88 20.68 1.03
N LYS A 51 -6.77 21.97 1.36
CA LYS A 51 -7.57 22.66 2.37
C LYS A 51 -8.21 23.90 1.77
N ALA A 52 -9.37 24.28 2.26
CA ALA A 52 -10.02 25.53 1.90
C ALA A 52 -9.35 26.72 2.62
N PRO A 53 -9.63 27.97 2.19
CA PRO A 53 -9.07 29.16 2.83
C PRO A 53 -9.41 29.28 4.33
N ASP A 54 -10.52 28.70 4.77
CA ASP A 54 -10.94 28.65 6.18
C ASP A 54 -10.26 27.52 6.98
N GLY A 55 -9.37 26.75 6.34
CA GLY A 55 -8.64 25.64 6.93
C GLY A 55 -9.38 24.30 6.91
N SER A 56 -10.62 24.25 6.41
CA SER A 56 -11.38 23.00 6.30
C SER A 56 -10.75 22.03 5.28
N LEU A 57 -10.86 20.73 5.55
CA LEU A 57 -10.29 19.67 4.71
C LEU A 57 -11.12 19.51 3.42
N LEU A 58 -10.49 19.73 2.26
CA LEU A 58 -11.12 19.52 0.95
C LEU A 58 -10.82 18.14 0.37
N SER A 59 -9.56 17.70 0.49
CA SER A 59 -9.17 16.40 -0.03
C SER A 59 -8.02 15.79 0.77
N ALA A 60 -8.11 14.48 0.97
CA ALA A 60 -7.08 13.66 1.58
C ALA A 60 -6.90 12.35 0.80
N PHE A 61 -5.78 11.70 1.05
CA PHE A 61 -5.41 10.46 0.39
C PHE A 61 -4.73 9.51 1.40
N THR A 62 -5.26 8.30 1.49
CA THR A 62 -4.78 7.25 2.37
C THR A 62 -4.42 6.09 1.47
N PRO A 63 -3.12 5.81 1.25
CA PRO A 63 -2.71 4.67 0.48
C PRO A 63 -3.13 3.36 1.16
N ASP A 64 -3.54 2.38 0.36
CA ASP A 64 -4.04 1.10 0.89
C ASP A 64 -2.98 0.38 1.76
N PHE A 65 -1.69 0.43 1.40
CA PHE A 65 -0.60 -0.19 2.17
C PHE A 65 0.64 0.69 2.31
N TYR A 66 1.43 0.42 3.34
CA TYR A 66 2.81 0.89 3.49
C TYR A 66 3.74 -0.32 3.69
N LEU A 67 4.92 -0.30 3.05
CA LEU A 67 5.95 -1.32 3.17
C LEU A 67 7.16 -0.71 3.93
N PRO A 68 7.27 -0.91 5.25
CA PRO A 68 8.26 -0.23 6.08
C PRO A 68 9.70 -0.51 5.67
N ASP A 69 10.00 -1.74 5.28
CA ASP A 69 11.35 -2.16 4.89
C ASP A 69 11.81 -1.49 3.59
N HIS A 70 10.91 -0.84 2.85
CA HIS A 70 11.17 -0.23 1.53
C HIS A 70 10.82 1.27 1.49
N ASP A 71 10.30 1.82 2.58
CA ASP A 71 9.75 3.18 2.67
C ASP A 71 8.85 3.51 1.48
N LEU A 72 7.85 2.64 1.25
CA LEU A 72 7.01 2.66 0.05
C LEU A 72 5.54 2.49 0.38
N TYR A 73 4.72 3.45 -0.05
CA TYR A 73 3.27 3.34 -0.05
C TYR A 73 2.76 2.66 -1.33
N LEU A 74 1.83 1.73 -1.19
CA LEU A 74 1.14 1.07 -2.30
C LEU A 74 -0.34 1.43 -2.31
N GLU A 75 -0.83 1.69 -3.51
CA GLU A 75 -2.23 1.95 -3.79
C GLU A 75 -2.74 0.88 -4.76
N VAL A 76 -3.59 -0.02 -4.26
CA VAL A 76 -4.21 -1.09 -5.04
C VAL A 76 -5.36 -0.51 -5.87
N THR A 77 -5.39 -0.86 -7.16
CA THR A 77 -6.53 -0.54 -8.01
C THR A 77 -7.02 -1.79 -8.77
N THR A 78 -8.29 -2.10 -8.57
CA THR A 78 -9.05 -3.11 -9.33
C THR A 78 -9.87 -2.48 -10.45
N LEU A 79 -9.94 -1.15 -10.50
CA LEU A 79 -10.95 -0.43 -11.26
C LEU A 79 -10.52 -0.22 -12.72
N ARG A 80 -11.51 -0.23 -13.62
CA ARG A 80 -11.35 0.15 -15.05
C ARG A 80 -10.75 1.56 -15.15
N GLN A 81 -9.92 1.81 -16.17
CA GLN A 81 -9.10 3.03 -16.36
C GLN A 81 -9.78 4.37 -16.03
N ALA A 82 -11.10 4.52 -16.22
CA ALA A 82 -11.82 5.76 -15.93
C ALA A 82 -11.77 6.18 -14.44
N LEU A 83 -11.89 5.23 -13.49
CA LEU A 83 -11.89 5.51 -12.05
C LEU A 83 -10.47 5.74 -11.49
N VAL A 84 -9.46 5.22 -12.19
CA VAL A 84 -8.05 5.46 -11.92
C VAL A 84 -7.71 6.96 -12.06
N THR A 85 -8.47 7.73 -12.84
CA THR A 85 -8.21 9.17 -13.03
C THR A 85 -8.26 9.97 -11.72
N ARG A 86 -9.20 9.65 -10.81
CA ARG A 86 -9.32 10.35 -9.51
C ARG A 86 -8.21 9.92 -8.54
N LYS A 87 -7.96 8.61 -8.39
CA LYS A 87 -6.82 8.09 -7.60
C LYS A 87 -5.50 8.66 -8.13
N ASN A 88 -5.26 8.63 -9.44
CA ASN A 88 -4.05 9.19 -10.06
C ASN A 88 -3.91 10.69 -9.83
N ARG A 89 -5.00 11.46 -9.83
CA ARG A 89 -4.93 12.89 -9.50
C ARG A 89 -4.47 13.09 -8.06
N LYS A 90 -5.01 12.31 -7.11
CA LYS A 90 -4.57 12.35 -5.70
C LYS A 90 -3.11 11.93 -5.54
N VAL A 91 -2.67 10.85 -6.21
CA VAL A 91 -1.27 10.40 -6.20
C VAL A 91 -0.32 11.45 -6.79
N ARG A 92 -0.71 12.09 -7.90
CA ARG A 92 0.07 13.20 -8.48
C ARG A 92 0.17 14.36 -7.49
N ARG A 93 -0.95 14.75 -6.88
CA ARG A 93 -1.00 15.82 -5.89
C ARG A 93 -0.15 15.49 -4.65
N LEU A 94 -0.18 14.24 -4.19
CA LEU A 94 0.67 13.76 -3.10
C LEU A 94 2.15 13.98 -3.45
N ARG A 95 2.59 13.56 -4.65
CA ARG A 95 3.98 13.72 -5.10
C ARG A 95 4.41 15.17 -5.28
N GLU A 96 3.47 16.07 -5.61
CA GLU A 96 3.76 17.51 -5.67
C GLU A 96 4.00 18.11 -4.28
N LEU A 97 3.23 17.68 -3.28
CA LEU A 97 3.30 18.20 -1.91
C LEU A 97 4.37 17.52 -1.06
N HIS A 98 4.63 16.24 -1.33
CA HIS A 98 5.50 15.36 -0.59
C HIS A 98 6.39 14.58 -1.57
N PRO A 99 7.40 15.24 -2.17
CA PRO A 99 8.25 14.65 -3.21
C PRO A 99 9.16 13.53 -2.70
N ASP A 100 9.39 13.49 -1.39
CA ASP A 100 10.14 12.47 -0.64
C ASP A 100 9.34 11.19 -0.44
N ILE A 101 8.01 11.25 -0.48
CA ILE A 101 7.16 10.09 -0.27
C ILE A 101 7.10 9.22 -1.53
N GLN A 102 7.55 7.98 -1.40
CA GLN A 102 7.42 6.99 -2.46
C GLN A 102 6.02 6.37 -2.42
N VAL A 103 5.27 6.53 -3.51
CA VAL A 103 3.96 5.91 -3.69
C VAL A 103 3.88 5.23 -5.05
N ARG A 104 3.33 4.01 -5.12
CA ARG A 104 3.10 3.28 -6.37
C ARG A 104 1.66 2.81 -6.48
N VAL A 105 1.09 2.93 -7.68
CA VAL A 105 -0.23 2.39 -7.99
C VAL A 105 -0.05 1.01 -8.62
N LEU A 106 -0.75 0.03 -8.06
CA LEU A 106 -0.60 -1.38 -8.39
C LEU A 106 -1.91 -1.91 -8.97
N TYR A 107 -1.88 -2.37 -10.22
CA TYR A 107 -3.04 -2.95 -10.87
C TYR A 107 -3.15 -4.43 -10.51
N ARG A 108 -4.34 -4.88 -10.10
CA ARG A 108 -4.59 -6.31 -9.81
C ARG A 108 -4.15 -7.20 -10.98
N SER A 109 -4.43 -6.81 -12.22
CA SER A 109 -4.05 -7.56 -13.41
C SER A 109 -2.54 -7.70 -13.60
N ASP A 110 -1.78 -6.70 -13.18
CA ASP A 110 -0.32 -6.71 -13.32
C ASP A 110 0.31 -7.61 -12.27
N LEU A 111 -0.24 -7.61 -11.05
CA LEU A 111 0.14 -8.56 -10.02
C LEU A 111 -0.17 -10.00 -10.42
N GLU A 112 -1.41 -10.28 -10.82
CA GLU A 112 -1.81 -11.62 -11.30
C GLU A 112 -0.86 -12.11 -12.41
N ARG A 113 -0.46 -11.23 -13.33
CA ARG A 113 0.52 -11.54 -14.38
C ARG A 113 1.95 -11.72 -13.88
N MET A 114 2.40 -10.93 -12.91
CA MET A 114 3.74 -11.09 -12.32
C MET A 114 3.85 -12.44 -11.63
N PHE A 115 2.85 -12.84 -10.83
CA PHE A 115 2.91 -14.12 -10.09
C PHE A 115 2.69 -15.34 -10.96
N ALA A 116 1.84 -15.27 -11.99
CA ALA A 116 1.71 -16.35 -12.97
C ALA A 116 3.05 -16.68 -13.67
N LYS A 117 3.97 -15.71 -13.78
CA LYS A 117 5.29 -15.90 -14.40
C LYS A 117 6.36 -16.42 -13.44
N HIS A 118 6.19 -16.26 -12.14
CA HIS A 118 7.16 -16.68 -11.12
C HIS A 118 6.80 -18.02 -10.44
N ALA A 119 5.57 -18.51 -10.63
CA ALA A 119 5.11 -19.81 -10.16
C ALA A 119 5.25 -20.94 -11.21
N ALA A 120 5.86 -20.66 -12.37
CA ALA A 120 6.04 -21.59 -13.49
C ALA A 120 7.52 -21.94 -13.70
#